data_AF-I1BW91-F1
#
_entry.id   AF-I1BW91-F1
#
_cell.length_a   1.000
_cell.length_b   1.000
_cell.length_c   1.000
_cell.angle_alpha   90.00
_cell.angle_beta   90.00
_cell.angle_gamma   90.00
#
_symmetry.space_group_name_H-M   'P 1'
#
loop_
_entity.id
_entity.type
_entity.pdbx_description
1 polymer ?
#
loop_
_entity_poly.entity_id
_entity_poly.type
_entity_poly.pdbx_seq_one_letter_code
_entity_poly.pdbx_strand_id
1 'polypeptide(L)'
;MAQVKFINLTVMSDKQETIEKFVFEINSYKLNSYKSESSCTLNDIEYHLRACLLKLNSIHLIHPPSENYTFSLSIETLQGEYPSTTDTNWIPTDVHEGYKHILPIKSMTLDLFRVNTFIMETSRKGKEK
;
A
#
# COMPACT_ATOMS: atom_id res chain seq x y z
N MET A 1 4.59 -19.56 -4.95
CA MET A 1 4.21 -18.15 -5.17
C MET A 1 4.46 -17.42 -3.87
N ALA A 2 5.33 -16.41 -3.87
CA ALA A 2 5.67 -15.66 -2.67
C ALA A 2 4.44 -14.91 -2.14
N GLN A 3 4.21 -14.94 -0.83
CA GLN A 3 3.08 -14.24 -0.23
C GLN A 3 3.37 -12.73 -0.17
N VAL A 4 2.50 -11.94 -0.79
CA VAL A 4 2.58 -10.47 -0.78
C VAL A 4 2.24 -9.95 0.61
N LYS A 5 3.09 -9.05 1.13
CA LYS A 5 2.92 -8.37 2.41
C LYS A 5 2.52 -6.90 2.22
N PHE A 6 3.18 -6.20 1.30
CA PHE A 6 2.85 -4.82 0.98
C PHE A 6 2.79 -4.61 -0.52
N ILE A 7 1.83 -3.80 -0.95
CA ILE A 7 1.81 -3.18 -2.28
C ILE A 7 1.93 -1.68 -2.07
N ASN A 8 2.89 -1.07 -2.73
CA ASN A 8 3.23 0.33 -2.51
C ASN A 8 3.21 1.11 -3.82
N LEU A 9 2.49 2.23 -3.84
CA LEU A 9 2.63 3.24 -4.87
C LEU A 9 3.45 4.40 -4.30
N THR A 10 4.67 4.58 -4.78
CA THR A 10 5.57 5.65 -4.35
C THR A 10 5.49 6.79 -5.34
N VAL A 11 5.21 8.00 -4.86
CA VAL A 11 5.21 9.24 -5.64
C VAL A 11 6.56 9.93 -5.45
N MET A 12 7.18 10.30 -6.56
CA MET A 12 8.53 10.89 -6.60
C MET A 12 8.50 12.25 -7.28
N SER A 13 9.37 13.15 -6.81
CA SER A 13 9.65 14.42 -7.48
C SER A 13 10.50 14.22 -8.73
N ASP A 14 10.67 15.29 -9.50
CA ASP A 14 11.61 15.41 -10.62
C ASP A 14 13.07 15.14 -10.21
N LYS A 15 13.41 15.42 -8.95
CA LYS A 15 14.73 15.12 -8.35
C LYS A 15 14.86 13.68 -7.84
N GLN A 16 13.90 12.80 -8.15
CA GLN A 16 13.81 11.43 -7.64
C GLN A 16 13.71 11.35 -6.11
N GLU A 17 13.26 12.41 -5.45
CA GLU A 17 13.01 12.40 -4.01
C GLU A 17 11.63 11.81 -3.75
N THR A 18 11.53 10.90 -2.79
CA THR A 18 10.23 10.34 -2.41
C THR A 18 9.41 11.38 -1.65
N ILE A 19 8.20 11.63 -2.14
CA ILE A 19 7.27 12.60 -1.56
C ILE A 19 6.33 11.86 -0.61
N GLU A 20 5.58 10.92 -1.16
CA GLU A 20 4.54 10.17 -0.46
C GLU A 20 4.53 8.72 -0.95
N LYS A 21 4.16 7.80 -0.06
CA LYS A 21 4.02 6.38 -0.38
C LYS A 21 2.67 5.88 0.10
N PHE A 22 1.82 5.46 -0.83
CA PHE A 22 0.54 4.84 -0.55
C PHE A 22 0.77 3.34 -0.35
N VAL A 23 0.43 2.84 0.82
CA VAL A 23 0.73 1.48 1.25
C VAL A 23 -0.57 0.70 1.43
N PHE A 24 -0.64 -0.46 0.79
CA PHE A 24 -1.60 -1.51 1.07
C PHE A 24 -0.89 -2.67 1.75
N GLU A 25 -1.02 -2.74 3.06
CA GLU A 25 -0.54 -3.87 3.86
C GLU A 25 -1.57 -4.98 3.83
N ILE A 26 -1.16 -6.17 3.37
CA ILE A 26 -2.00 -7.35 3.25
C ILE A 26 -1.50 -8.40 4.24
N ASN A 27 -2.34 -8.68 5.23
CA ASN A 27 -2.11 -9.70 6.24
C ASN A 27 -3.06 -10.87 5.98
N SER A 28 -2.57 -11.92 5.34
CA SER A 28 -3.36 -13.13 5.07
C SER A 28 -3.35 -14.07 6.28
N TYR A 29 -4.52 -14.58 6.67
CA TYR A 29 -4.62 -15.59 7.71
C TYR A 29 -4.43 -16.98 7.10
N LYS A 30 -3.64 -17.86 7.75
CA LYS A 30 -3.57 -19.26 7.33
C LYS A 30 -4.91 -19.93 7.65
N LEU A 31 -5.61 -20.42 6.62
CA LEU A 31 -6.82 -21.20 6.82
C LEU A 31 -6.44 -22.56 7.42
N ASN A 32 -6.49 -22.69 8.74
CA ASN A 32 -6.45 -24.00 9.36
C ASN A 32 -7.73 -24.73 8.92
N SER A 33 -7.59 -25.99 8.49
CA SER A 33 -8.55 -26.84 7.77
C SER A 33 -9.90 -27.14 8.46
N TYR A 34 -10.28 -26.38 9.47
CA TYR A 34 -11.57 -26.46 10.14
C TYR A 34 -12.55 -25.49 9.48
N LYS A 35 -13.24 -25.99 8.45
CA LYS A 35 -14.50 -25.46 7.87
C LYS A 35 -14.73 -23.96 8.08
N SER A 36 -14.12 -23.12 7.23
CA SER A 36 -14.51 -21.72 7.16
C SER A 36 -15.72 -21.59 6.25
N GLU A 37 -16.91 -21.67 6.83
CA GLU A 37 -18.08 -21.00 6.26
C GLU A 37 -17.82 -19.50 6.43
N SER A 38 -17.08 -18.90 5.48
CA SER A 38 -16.81 -17.46 5.52
C SER A 38 -18.15 -16.73 5.51
N SER A 39 -18.36 -15.88 6.51
CA SER A 39 -19.55 -15.03 6.61
C SER A 39 -19.46 -13.80 5.70
N CYS A 40 -18.24 -13.49 5.25
CA CYS A 40 -17.96 -12.40 4.33
C CYS A 40 -18.40 -12.77 2.90
N THR A 41 -19.35 -12.01 2.36
CA THR A 41 -19.74 -12.11 0.96
C THR A 41 -18.82 -11.27 0.07
N LEU A 42 -18.83 -11.51 -1.25
CA LEU A 42 -18.13 -10.65 -2.22
C LEU A 42 -18.62 -9.19 -2.16
N ASN A 43 -19.90 -8.97 -1.83
CA ASN A 43 -20.46 -7.63 -1.67
C ASN A 43 -19.85 -6.89 -0.48
N ASP A 44 -19.56 -7.59 0.62
CA ASP A 44 -18.91 -6.98 1.79
C ASP A 44 -17.49 -6.52 1.46
N ILE A 45 -16.76 -7.32 0.67
CA ILE A 45 -15.44 -6.95 0.13
C ILE A 45 -15.58 -5.70 -0.74
N GLU A 46 -16.53 -5.69 -1.67
CA GLU A 46 -16.77 -4.56 -2.54
C GLU A 46 -17.11 -3.28 -1.76
N TYR A 47 -17.96 -3.36 -0.74
CA TYR A 47 -18.28 -2.21 0.11
C TYR A 47 -17.08 -1.69 0.88
N HIS A 48 -16.21 -2.57 1.38
CA HIS A 48 -14.96 -2.15 2.01
C HIS A 48 -14.00 -1.46 1.03
N LEU A 49 -13.87 -1.98 -0.19
CA LEU A 49 -13.06 -1.36 -1.24
C LEU A 49 -13.63 0.00 -1.65
N ARG A 50 -14.94 0.11 -1.86
CA ARG A 50 -15.63 1.38 -2.14
C ARG A 50 -15.39 2.41 -1.02
N ALA A 51 -15.51 2.01 0.25
CA ALA A 51 -15.23 2.88 1.38
C ALA A 51 -13.75 3.32 1.43
N CYS A 52 -12.82 2.45 1.04
CA CYS A 52 -11.41 2.81 0.92
C CYS A 52 -11.18 3.85 -0.18
N LEU A 53 -11.77 3.65 -1.37
CA LEU A 53 -11.70 4.59 -2.49
C LEU A 53 -12.28 5.97 -2.15
N LEU A 54 -13.44 6.00 -1.46
CA LEU A 54 -14.04 7.26 -1.01
C LEU A 54 -13.11 8.02 -0.06
N LYS A 55 -12.46 7.31 0.87
CA LYS A 55 -11.46 7.94 1.75
C LYS A 55 -10.25 8.43 0.98
N LEU A 56 -9.71 7.64 0.05
CA LEU A 56 -8.58 8.06 -0.79
C LEU A 56 -8.89 9.33 -1.59
N ASN A 57 -10.11 9.42 -2.14
CA ASN A 57 -10.54 10.60 -2.87
C ASN A 57 -10.63 11.87 -2.00
N SER A 58 -10.88 11.72 -0.71
CA SER A 58 -10.94 12.85 0.24
C SER A 58 -9.56 13.35 0.70
N ILE A 59 -8.47 12.67 0.33
CA ILE A 59 -7.12 13.04 0.76
C ILE A 59 -6.58 14.11 -0.16
N HIS A 60 -6.21 15.24 0.44
CA HIS A 60 -5.41 16.25 -0.23
C HIS A 60 -3.94 15.91 -0.04
N LEU A 61 -3.22 15.67 -1.14
CA LEU A 61 -1.77 15.54 -1.16
C LEU A 61 -1.13 16.67 -0.33
N ILE A 62 -0.02 16.37 0.35
CA ILE A 62 0.70 17.37 1.15
C ILE A 62 1.29 18.42 0.23
N HIS A 63 1.87 17.95 -0.87
CA HIS A 63 2.52 18.79 -1.84
C HIS A 63 1.53 19.10 -2.97
N PRO A 64 1.37 20.39 -3.34
CA PRO A 64 0.59 20.72 -4.52
C PRO A 64 1.21 19.97 -5.71
N PRO A 65 0.40 19.35 -6.58
CA PRO A 65 0.93 18.66 -7.74
C PRO A 65 1.83 19.63 -8.52
N SER A 66 3.13 19.37 -8.55
CA SER A 66 4.01 20.03 -9.49
C SER A 66 3.84 19.37 -10.85
N GLU A 67 4.27 20.05 -11.92
CA GLU A 67 4.09 19.53 -13.29
C GLU A 67 4.84 18.21 -13.55
N ASN A 68 5.76 17.79 -12.67
CA ASN A 68 6.72 16.72 -12.94
C ASN A 68 6.77 15.59 -11.90
N TYR A 69 5.64 15.28 -11.26
CA TYR A 69 5.60 14.09 -10.39
C TYR A 69 5.51 12.81 -11.22
N THR A 70 6.27 11.81 -10.77
CA THR A 70 6.26 10.45 -11.32
C THR A 70 5.88 9.46 -10.22
N PHE A 71 5.62 8.21 -10.59
CA PHE A 71 5.32 7.17 -9.62
C PHE A 71 5.99 5.85 -9.96
N SER A 72 6.21 5.03 -8.94
CA SER A 72 6.65 3.64 -9.08
C SER A 72 5.75 2.72 -8.25
N LEU A 73 5.58 1.49 -8.74
CA LEU A 73 4.88 0.42 -8.03
C LEU A 73 5.90 -0.57 -7.50
N SER A 74 5.83 -0.89 -6.21
CA SER A 74 6.68 -1.92 -5.60
C SER A 74 5.87 -2.89 -4.76
N ILE A 75 6.37 -4.11 -4.65
CA ILE A 75 5.74 -5.21 -3.93
C ILE A 75 6.77 -5.75 -2.93
N GLU A 76 6.39 -5.84 -1.66
CA GLU A 76 7.19 -6.51 -0.63
C GLU A 76 6.56 -7.87 -0.34
N THR A 77 7.38 -8.92 -0.36
CA THR A 77 6.96 -10.29 -0.06
C THR A 77 7.40 -10.68 1.35
N LEU A 78 6.68 -11.61 1.99
CA LEU A 78 6.98 -12.07 3.36
C LEU A 78 8.34 -12.79 3.47
N GLN A 79 8.81 -13.40 2.39
CA GLN A 79 9.96 -14.31 2.40
C GLN A 79 11.26 -13.63 1.95
N GLY A 80 11.22 -12.36 1.51
CA GLY A 80 12.39 -11.67 0.97
C GLY A 80 12.97 -12.36 -0.29
N GLU A 81 12.23 -13.29 -0.88
CA GLU A 81 12.66 -14.05 -2.05
C GLU A 81 12.49 -13.21 -3.30
N TYR A 82 13.50 -13.28 -4.18
CA TYR A 82 13.36 -12.80 -5.55
C TYR A 82 12.20 -13.55 -6.22
N PRO A 83 11.33 -12.86 -6.98
CA PRO A 83 10.27 -13.53 -7.72
C PRO A 83 10.90 -14.62 -8.60
N SER A 84 10.39 -15.86 -8.49
CA SER A 84 10.87 -16.97 -9.33
C SER A 84 10.72 -16.57 -10.79
N THR A 85 11.87 -16.33 -11.41
CA THR A 85 12.07 -15.63 -12.67
C THR A 85 11.39 -16.34 -13.84
N THR A 86 10.23 -15.81 -14.24
CA THR A 86 9.76 -15.87 -15.63
C THR A 86 9.38 -14.49 -16.18
N ASP A 87 9.20 -13.50 -15.30
CA ASP A 87 8.81 -12.14 -15.66
C ASP A 87 10.01 -11.20 -15.52
N THR A 88 10.68 -10.89 -16.64
CA THR A 88 11.95 -10.14 -16.70
C THR A 88 11.82 -8.64 -16.44
N ASN A 89 10.61 -8.14 -16.16
CA ASN A 89 10.31 -6.71 -16.08
C ASN A 89 10.34 -6.14 -14.66
N TRP A 90 10.51 -6.98 -13.64
CA TRP A 90 10.60 -6.55 -12.25
C TRP A 90 12.06 -6.50 -11.80
N ILE A 91 12.45 -5.37 -11.23
CA ILE A 91 13.77 -5.17 -10.64
C ILE A 91 13.63 -4.98 -9.12
N PRO A 92 14.65 -5.38 -8.34
CA PRO A 92 14.75 -5.01 -6.93
C PRO A 92 14.68 -3.48 -6.78
N THR A 93 13.95 -3.02 -5.78
CA THR A 93 13.89 -1.60 -5.43
C THR A 93 14.89 -1.30 -4.31
N ASP A 94 15.49 -0.12 -4.36
CA ASP A 94 16.24 0.40 -3.23
C ASP A 94 15.30 0.74 -2.06
N VAL A 95 15.84 0.68 -0.85
CA VAL A 95 15.11 1.04 0.37
C VAL A 95 15.13 2.57 0.49
N HIS A 96 14.01 3.21 0.16
CA HIS A 96 13.84 4.63 0.45
C HIS A 96 13.62 4.82 1.95
N GLU A 97 14.66 5.26 2.65
CA GLU A 97 14.59 5.69 4.05
C GLU A 97 14.15 7.15 4.14
N GLY A 98 13.38 7.53 5.17
CA GLY A 98 13.05 8.94 5.44
C GLY A 98 11.57 9.28 5.63
N TYR A 99 10.67 8.30 5.67
CA TYR A 99 9.27 8.57 6.06
C TYR A 99 9.19 8.94 7.54
N LYS A 100 8.56 10.08 7.84
CA LYS A 100 8.46 10.62 9.20
C LYS A 100 7.05 10.54 9.76
N HIS A 101 6.06 10.35 8.90
CA HIS A 101 4.65 10.38 9.29
C HIS A 101 3.86 9.28 8.59
N ILE A 102 2.89 8.70 9.30
CA ILE A 102 1.96 7.70 8.79
C ILE A 102 0.54 8.24 8.94
N LEU A 103 -0.17 8.37 7.83
CA LEU A 103 -1.56 8.77 7.78
C LEU A 103 -2.45 7.54 7.49
N PRO A 104 -3.16 6.98 8.48
CA PRO A 104 -4.04 5.84 8.27
C PRO A 104 -5.28 6.24 7.47
N ILE A 105 -5.62 5.46 6.44
CA ILE A 105 -6.78 5.73 5.58
C ILE A 105 -7.93 4.80 5.95
N LYS A 106 -7.78 3.50 5.73
CA LYS A 106 -8.81 2.50 5.98
C LYS A 106 -8.18 1.17 6.36
N SER A 107 -8.76 0.51 7.34
CA SER A 107 -8.52 -0.90 7.59
C SER A 107 -9.78 -1.70 7.28
N MET A 108 -9.62 -2.86 6.65
CA MET A 108 -10.67 -3.85 6.49
C MET A 108 -10.16 -5.18 7.04
N THR A 109 -10.98 -5.82 7.87
CA THR A 109 -10.68 -7.13 8.44
C THR A 109 -11.75 -8.07 7.93
N LEU A 110 -11.32 -9.06 7.16
CA LEU A 110 -12.15 -10.11 6.61
C LEU A 110 -11.71 -11.46 7.19
N ASP A 111 -12.54 -12.47 7.04
CA ASP A 111 -12.29 -13.81 7.60
C ASP A 111 -10.94 -14.40 7.14
N LEU A 112 -10.55 -14.13 5.90
CA LEU A 112 -9.37 -14.71 5.26
C LEU A 112 -8.14 -13.80 5.28
N PHE A 113 -8.35 -12.49 5.37
CA PHE A 113 -7.26 -11.53 5.32
C PHE A 113 -7.67 -10.17 5.90
N ARG A 114 -6.68 -9.41 6.32
CA ARG A 114 -6.83 -8.01 6.72
C ARG A 114 -6.02 -7.14 5.77
N VAL A 115 -6.59 -6.02 5.35
CA VAL A 115 -5.88 -4.98 4.62
C VAL A 115 -5.86 -3.69 5.42
N ASN A 116 -4.67 -3.11 5.60
CA ASN A 116 -4.52 -1.75 6.10
C ASN A 116 -4.01 -0.86 4.96
N THR A 117 -4.73 0.22 4.69
CA THR A 117 -4.35 1.27 3.75
C THR A 117 -3.90 2.49 4.53
N PHE A 118 -2.69 2.96 4.27
CA PHE A 118 -2.12 4.16 4.90
C PHE A 118 -1.15 4.86 3.94
N ILE A 119 -0.87 6.13 4.21
CA ILE A 119 0.13 6.92 3.48
C ILE A 119 1.33 7.12 4.39
N MET A 120 2.54 6.94 3.86
CA MET A 120 3.78 7.33 4.51
C MET A 120 4.30 8.61 3.85
N GLU A 121 4.66 9.60 4.66
CA GLU A 121 5.01 10.95 4.20
C GLU A 121 6.41 11.33 4.71
N THR A 122 7.21 12.00 3.88
CA THR A 122 8.58 12.43 4.24
C THR A 122 8.62 13.75 5.03
N SER A 123 7.55 14.55 4.95
CA SER A 123 7.34 15.79 5.71
C SER A 123 5.92 15.85 6.29
N ARG A 124 5.70 16.64 7.35
CA ARG A 124 4.38 16.82 7.96
C ARG A 124 3.73 18.10 7.42
N LYS A 125 2.52 17.99 6.85
CA LYS A 125 1.72 19.13 6.42
C LYS A 125 1.60 20.18 7.55
N GLY A 126 2.12 21.39 7.31
CA GLY A 126 1.96 22.56 8.19
C GLY A 126 3.05 22.82 9.24
N LYS A 127 4.22 22.17 9.17
CA LYS A 127 5.37 22.47 10.07
C LYS A 127 6.71 22.63 9.35
N GLU A 128 6.72 23.25 8.18
CA GLU A 128 7.94 23.88 7.66
C GLU A 128 7.85 25.38 7.97
N LYS A 129 8.71 25.82 8.89
CA LYS A 129 8.99 27.22 9.21
C LYS A 129 10.39 27.53 8.72
#